data_AF-A0A377XQZ6-F1
#
_entry.id   AF-A0A377XQZ6-F1
#
_cell.length_a   1.000
_cell.length_b   1.000
_cell.length_c   1.000
_cell.angle_alpha   90.00
_cell.angle_beta   90.00
_cell.angle_gamma   90.00
#
_symmetry.space_group_name_H-M   'P 1'
#
loop_
_entity.id
_entity.type
_entity.pdbx_description
1 polymer ?
#
loop_
_entity_poly.entity_id
_entity_poly.type
_entity_poly.pdbx_seq_one_letter_code
_entity_poly.pdbx_strand_id
1 'polypeptide(L)'
;MHRVFTPTIIQTIAETGKEGMVMPSEIGANLSLGGSSLAVAWKTKNPELRQTALAAAASAILAGISEPALYGVAVRLKRPLIASLISGFICGAVAGIAGLASHSMAAPGLFTSVQFFDPANPMTIVWVFGVMALSVVLSFAPDADPWL
;
A
#
# COMPACT_ATOMS: atom_id res chain seq x y z
N MET A 1 -5.65 12.63 1.22
CA MET A 1 -4.97 13.89 0.81
C MET A 1 -3.70 13.64 -0.02
N HIS A 2 -3.52 12.49 -0.71
CA HIS A 2 -2.37 12.25 -1.60
C HIS A 2 -2.54 12.91 -2.98
N ARG A 3 -3.80 13.08 -3.44
CA ARG A 3 -4.14 13.73 -4.72
C ARG A 3 -3.72 15.20 -4.86
N VAL A 4 -3.28 15.83 -3.77
CA VAL A 4 -2.70 17.19 -3.80
C VAL A 4 -1.34 17.19 -4.50
N PHE A 5 -0.61 16.07 -4.47
CA PHE A 5 0.68 15.91 -5.15
C PHE A 5 0.55 15.51 -6.62
N THR A 6 -0.66 15.19 -7.10
CA THR A 6 -0.88 14.78 -8.49
C THR A 6 -0.33 15.77 -9.53
N PRO A 7 -0.54 17.11 -9.40
CA PRO A 7 0.04 18.05 -10.36
C PRO A 7 1.57 18.04 -10.36
N THR A 8 2.20 17.92 -9.19
CA THR A 8 3.66 17.83 -9.05
C THR A 8 4.19 16.54 -9.68
N ILE A 9 3.51 15.42 -9.48
CA ILE A 9 3.90 14.12 -10.08
C ILE A 9 3.82 14.19 -11.60
N ILE A 10 2.76 14.79 -12.17
CA ILE A 10 2.65 14.99 -13.62
C ILE A 10 3.81 15.84 -14.14
N GLN A 11 4.12 16.95 -13.46
CA GLN A 11 5.24 17.81 -13.85
C GLN A 11 6.58 17.08 -13.79
N THR A 12 6.87 16.37 -12.69
CA THR A 12 8.13 15.63 -12.55
C THR A 12 8.27 14.53 -13.60
N ILE A 13 7.20 13.78 -13.89
CA ILE A 13 7.20 12.79 -14.98
C ILE A 13 7.39 13.47 -16.34
N ALA A 14 6.76 14.62 -16.59
CA ALA A 14 6.93 15.36 -17.84
C ALA A 14 8.36 15.88 -18.05
N GLU A 15 9.04 16.29 -16.97
CA GLU A 15 10.40 16.85 -17.02
C GLU A 15 11.50 15.78 -17.01
N THR A 16 11.33 14.72 -16.20
CA THR A 16 12.38 13.71 -15.95
C THR A 16 12.03 12.30 -16.42
N GLY A 17 10.81 12.07 -16.91
CA GLY A 17 10.33 10.76 -17.38
C GLY A 17 10.01 9.77 -16.26
N LYS A 18 10.17 10.15 -14.99
CA LYS A 18 9.92 9.29 -13.81
C LYS A 18 9.71 10.10 -12.54
N GLU A 19 8.98 9.55 -11.57
CA GLU A 19 8.77 10.14 -10.24
C GLU A 19 9.15 9.14 -9.13
N GLY A 20 10.10 9.52 -8.28
CA GLY A 20 10.77 8.59 -7.34
C GLY A 20 10.42 8.77 -5.86
N MET A 21 9.50 9.66 -5.50
CA MET A 21 9.26 10.06 -4.11
C MET A 21 7.84 9.75 -3.64
N VAL A 22 6.82 10.23 -4.36
CA VAL A 22 5.42 10.16 -3.92
C VAL A 22 4.80 8.82 -4.27
N MET A 23 4.87 8.39 -5.54
CA MET A 23 4.28 7.14 -6.02
C MET A 23 4.87 5.88 -5.35
N PRO A 24 6.19 5.76 -5.13
CA PRO A 24 6.77 4.62 -4.42
C PRO A 24 6.41 4.59 -2.92
N SER A 25 6.11 5.73 -2.33
CA SER A 25 5.62 5.79 -0.95
C SER A 25 4.14 5.35 -0.87
N GLU A 26 3.34 5.70 -1.87
CA GLU A 26 1.93 5.34 -1.96
C GLU A 26 1.69 3.82 -2.11
N ILE A 27 2.53 3.09 -2.86
CA ILE A 27 2.40 1.63 -2.97
C ILE A 27 2.57 0.95 -1.59
N GLY A 28 3.54 1.40 -0.80
CA GLY A 28 3.75 0.90 0.55
C GLY A 28 2.55 1.19 1.47
N ALA A 29 1.98 2.38 1.40
CA ALA A 29 0.82 2.77 2.20
C ALA A 29 -0.45 1.99 1.82
N ASN A 30 -0.76 1.86 0.53
CA ASN A 30 -1.95 1.16 0.06
C ASN A 30 -1.91 -0.33 0.40
N LEU A 31 -0.76 -0.97 0.20
CA LEU A 31 -0.60 -2.39 0.51
C LEU A 31 -0.57 -2.65 2.01
N SER A 32 -0.05 -1.72 2.80
CA SER A 32 -0.10 -1.80 4.27
C SER A 32 -1.54 -1.68 4.80
N LEU A 33 -2.35 -0.77 4.23
CA LEU A 33 -3.79 -0.67 4.57
C LEU A 33 -4.57 -1.91 4.14
N GLY A 34 -4.23 -2.46 2.97
CA GLY A 34 -4.78 -3.71 2.48
C GLY A 34 -4.39 -4.90 3.36
N GLY A 35 -3.13 -4.98 3.75
CA GLY A 35 -2.56 -6.01 4.63
C GLY A 35 -3.17 -5.98 6.03
N SER A 36 -3.34 -4.80 6.63
CA SER A 36 -3.98 -4.68 7.96
C SER A 36 -5.46 -5.03 7.89
N SER A 37 -6.15 -4.65 6.80
CA SER A 37 -7.54 -5.06 6.58
C SER A 37 -7.68 -6.58 6.40
N LEU A 38 -6.71 -7.21 5.71
CA LEU A 38 -6.67 -8.66 5.55
C LEU A 38 -6.39 -9.36 6.89
N ALA A 39 -5.50 -8.80 7.72
CA ALA A 39 -5.21 -9.31 9.06
C ALA A 39 -6.45 -9.27 9.95
N VAL A 40 -7.21 -8.16 9.93
CA VAL A 40 -8.49 -8.05 10.63
C VAL A 40 -9.48 -9.09 10.13
N ALA A 41 -9.60 -9.28 8.81
CA ALA A 41 -10.53 -10.26 8.26
C ALA A 41 -10.18 -11.71 8.64
N TRP A 42 -8.89 -12.01 8.82
CA TRP A 42 -8.44 -13.33 9.25
C TRP A 42 -8.72 -13.57 10.73
N LYS A 43 -8.52 -12.57 11.58
CA LYS A 43 -8.63 -12.70 13.04
C LYS A 43 -10.06 -12.55 13.56
N THR A 44 -10.90 -11.75 12.89
CA THR A 44 -12.24 -11.44 13.40
C THR A 44 -13.16 -12.65 13.40
N LYS A 45 -13.92 -12.81 14.49
CA LYS A 45 -15.02 -13.79 14.61
C LYS A 45 -16.35 -13.25 14.09
N ASN A 46 -16.47 -11.94 13.89
CA ASN A 46 -17.70 -11.32 13.40
C ASN A 46 -17.80 -11.46 11.86
N PRO A 47 -18.84 -12.14 11.33
CA PRO A 47 -18.98 -12.38 9.89
C PRO A 47 -19.18 -11.11 9.06
N GLU A 48 -19.87 -10.10 9.59
CA GLU A 48 -20.09 -8.82 8.89
C GLU A 48 -18.78 -8.02 8.78
N LEU A 49 -18.01 -7.98 9.87
CA LEU A 49 -16.70 -7.33 9.89
C LEU A 49 -15.71 -8.06 8.97
N ARG A 50 -15.75 -9.40 8.95
CA ARG A 50 -14.92 -10.22 8.06
C ARG A 50 -15.19 -9.91 6.59
N GLN A 51 -16.46 -9.87 6.19
CA GLN A 51 -16.85 -9.58 4.81
C GLN A 51 -16.40 -8.17 4.39
N THR A 52 -16.63 -7.19 5.26
CA THR A 52 -16.22 -5.80 5.02
C THR A 52 -14.70 -5.70 4.88
N ALA A 53 -13.96 -6.34 5.78
CA ALA A 53 -12.50 -6.29 5.81
C ALA A 53 -11.87 -7.02 4.62
N LEU A 54 -12.43 -8.14 4.16
CA LEU A 54 -11.99 -8.82 2.94
C LEU A 54 -12.20 -7.97 1.69
N ALA A 55 -13.39 -7.38 1.54
CA ALA A 55 -13.69 -6.52 0.39
C ALA A 55 -12.77 -5.28 0.37
N ALA A 56 -12.54 -4.69 1.54
CA ALA A 56 -11.65 -3.55 1.69
C ALA A 56 -10.17 -3.91 1.42
N ALA A 57 -9.70 -5.06 1.92
CA ALA A 57 -8.37 -5.56 1.64
C ALA A 57 -8.16 -5.82 0.14
N ALA A 58 -9.11 -6.47 -0.52
CA ALA A 58 -9.04 -6.72 -1.96
C ALA A 58 -8.99 -5.40 -2.76
N SER A 59 -9.79 -4.39 -2.37
CA SER A 59 -9.79 -3.08 -3.01
C SER A 59 -8.45 -2.35 -2.88
N ALA A 60 -7.86 -2.35 -1.70
CA ALA A 60 -6.57 -1.69 -1.45
C ALA A 60 -5.40 -2.44 -2.09
N ILE A 61 -5.36 -3.77 -2.03
CA ILE A 61 -4.27 -4.58 -2.58
C ILE A 61 -4.33 -4.63 -4.11
N LEU A 62 -5.50 -4.92 -4.67
CA LEU A 62 -5.63 -5.18 -6.11
C LEU A 62 -5.77 -3.89 -6.90
N ALA A 63 -6.73 -3.04 -6.50
CA ALA A 63 -7.09 -1.84 -7.25
C ALA A 63 -6.31 -0.59 -6.79
N GLY A 64 -5.58 -0.66 -5.67
CA GLY A 64 -4.91 0.51 -5.10
C GLY A 64 -5.88 1.54 -4.50
N ILE A 65 -7.13 1.12 -4.23
CA ILE A 65 -8.17 2.00 -3.68
C ILE A 65 -8.18 1.84 -2.15
N SER A 66 -7.70 2.87 -1.47
CA SER A 66 -7.45 2.82 -0.02
C SER A 66 -8.65 3.25 0.82
N GLU A 67 -9.63 3.93 0.23
CA GLU A 67 -10.78 4.51 0.94
C GLU A 67 -11.61 3.45 1.69
N PRO A 68 -11.93 2.27 1.11
CA PRO A 68 -12.64 1.21 1.82
C PRO A 68 -11.82 0.63 2.99
N ALA A 69 -10.51 0.47 2.83
CA ALA A 69 -9.62 -0.05 3.87
C ALA A 69 -9.43 0.94 5.01
N LEU A 70 -9.16 2.20 4.67
CA LEU A 70 -8.94 3.25 5.64
C LEU A 70 -10.22 3.53 6.45
N TYR A 71 -11.34 3.83 5.79
CA TYR A 71 -12.55 4.25 6.50
C TYR A 71 -13.42 3.07 6.94
N GLY A 72 -13.43 1.98 6.18
CA GLY A 72 -14.24 0.79 6.48
C GLY A 72 -13.65 -0.10 7.57
N VAL A 73 -12.32 -0.11 7.74
CA VAL A 73 -11.63 -0.99 8.70
C VAL A 73 -10.70 -0.21 9.63
N ALA A 74 -9.67 0.45 9.09
CA ALA A 74 -8.58 1.00 9.88
C ALA A 74 -9.04 2.11 10.84
N VAL A 75 -9.84 3.09 10.40
CA VAL A 75 -10.34 4.16 11.27
C VAL A 75 -11.33 3.64 12.30
N ARG A 76 -12.12 2.61 11.95
CA ARG A 76 -13.01 1.92 12.90
C ARG A 76 -12.22 1.22 14.01
N LEU A 77 -11.03 0.71 13.70
CA LEU A 77 -10.18 -0.04 14.61
C LEU A 77 -8.82 0.66 14.79
N LYS A 78 -8.66 1.37 15.92
CA LYS A 78 -7.46 2.18 16.20
C LYS A 78 -6.12 1.45 16.04
N ARG A 79 -6.07 0.14 16.28
CA ARG A 79 -4.85 -0.68 16.19
C ARG A 79 -4.43 -0.99 14.74
N PRO A 80 -5.31 -1.54 13.87
CA PRO A 80 -5.05 -1.66 12.43
C PRO A 80 -4.61 -0.35 11.77
N LEU A 81 -5.13 0.80 12.21
CA LEU A 81 -4.65 2.09 11.73
C LEU A 81 -3.16 2.30 12.06
N ILE A 82 -2.75 2.12 13.31
CA ILE A 82 -1.35 2.28 13.72
C ILE A 82 -0.47 1.24 13.03
N ALA A 83 -0.93 0.00 12.91
CA ALA A 83 -0.24 -1.08 12.21
C ALA A 83 0.05 -0.69 10.75
N SER A 84 -0.96 -0.18 10.04
CA SER A 84 -0.85 0.27 8.65
C SER A 84 0.08 1.48 8.48
N LEU A 85 0.13 2.39 9.46
CA LEU A 85 1.02 3.56 9.43
C LEU A 85 2.49 3.16 9.60
N ILE A 86 2.79 2.29 10.56
CA ILE A 86 4.15 1.82 10.81
C ILE A 86 4.65 0.98 9.63
N SER A 87 3.84 0.02 9.17
CA SER A 87 4.19 -0.80 8.00
C SER A 87 4.31 0.04 6.73
N GLY A 88 3.42 1.01 6.51
CA GLY A 88 3.47 1.93 5.39
C GLY A 88 4.73 2.80 5.39
N PHE A 89 5.14 3.30 6.56
CA PHE A 89 6.38 4.07 6.70
C PHE A 89 7.62 3.23 6.36
N ILE A 90 7.71 2.00 6.90
CA ILE A 90 8.83 1.09 6.64
C ILE A 90 8.87 0.72 5.15
N CYS A 91 7.73 0.37 4.56
CA CYS A 91 7.64 -0.03 3.16
C CYS A 91 7.95 1.12 2.21
N GLY A 92 7.46 2.33 2.50
CA GLY A 92 7.81 3.53 1.73
C GLY A 92 9.29 3.88 1.83
N ALA A 93 9.89 3.76 3.02
CA ALA A 93 11.34 3.95 3.19
C ALA A 93 12.16 2.93 2.40
N VAL A 94 11.78 1.65 2.43
CA VAL A 94 12.44 0.59 1.64
C VAL A 94 12.27 0.85 0.15
N ALA A 95 11.08 1.26 -0.31
CA ALA A 95 10.84 1.61 -1.71
C ALA A 95 11.70 2.80 -2.18
N GLY A 96 11.87 3.81 -1.33
CA GLY A 96 12.74 4.96 -1.60
C GLY A 96 14.22 4.59 -1.65
N ILE A 97 14.72 3.80 -0.69
CA ILE A 97 16.13 3.32 -0.67
C ILE A 97 16.41 2.42 -1.88
N ALA A 98 15.44 1.59 -2.28
CA ALA A 98 15.53 0.75 -3.46
C ALA A 98 15.57 1.53 -4.79
N GLY A 99 15.31 2.84 -4.76
CA GLY A 99 15.29 3.68 -5.95
C GLY A 99 14.14 3.37 -6.88
N LEU A 100 13.01 2.86 -6.35
CA LEU A 100 11.81 2.64 -7.15
C LEU A 100 11.32 3.98 -7.69
N ALA A 101 11.03 4.04 -8.98
CA ALA A 101 10.49 5.22 -9.62
C ALA A 101 9.30 4.84 -10.50
N SER A 102 8.26 5.66 -10.47
CA SER A 102 7.07 5.48 -11.30
C SER A 102 7.26 6.16 -12.65
N HIS A 103 7.06 5.42 -13.72
CA HIS A 103 7.13 5.92 -15.10
C HIS A 103 5.76 6.35 -15.65
N SER A 104 4.69 6.06 -14.92
CA SER A 104 3.32 6.39 -15.29
C SER A 104 2.52 6.84 -14.08
N MET A 105 1.41 7.53 -14.32
CA MET A 105 0.45 7.87 -13.28
C MET A 105 -0.66 6.83 -13.25
N ALA A 106 -0.63 5.94 -12.28
CA ALA A 106 -1.77 5.11 -11.90
C ALA A 106 -1.83 4.94 -10.38
N ALA A 107 -3.02 4.62 -9.87
CA ALA A 107 -3.24 4.36 -8.45
C ALA A 107 -2.41 3.14 -8.03
N PRO A 108 -1.47 3.25 -7.07
CA PRO A 108 -0.56 2.16 -6.78
C PRO A 108 -1.26 0.96 -6.12
N GLY A 109 -1.17 -0.19 -6.77
CA GLY A 109 -1.75 -1.47 -6.35
C GLY A 109 -1.09 -2.63 -7.11
N LEU A 110 -1.55 -3.86 -6.92
CA LEU A 110 -0.96 -5.04 -7.54
C LEU A 110 -0.97 -4.95 -9.07
N PHE A 111 -2.10 -4.55 -9.67
CA PHE A 111 -2.21 -4.50 -11.14
C PHE A 111 -1.43 -3.34 -11.77
N THR A 112 -1.28 -2.24 -11.05
CA THR A 112 -0.57 -1.04 -11.51
C THR A 112 0.90 -1.03 -11.12
N SER A 113 1.36 -2.02 -10.35
CA SER A 113 2.76 -2.18 -9.92
C SER A 113 3.77 -2.22 -11.07
N VAL A 114 3.31 -2.58 -12.28
CA VAL A 114 4.07 -2.49 -13.53
C VAL A 114 4.58 -1.08 -13.84
N GLN A 115 3.98 -0.03 -13.27
CA GLN A 115 4.43 1.36 -13.43
C GLN A 115 5.82 1.62 -12.85
N PHE A 116 6.30 0.74 -11.97
CA PHE A 116 7.62 0.81 -11.34
C PHE A 116 8.68 -0.06 -12.03
N PHE A 117 8.33 -0.73 -13.13
CA PHE A 117 9.26 -1.60 -13.84
C PHE A 117 10.17 -0.76 -14.74
N ASP A 118 11.48 -0.89 -14.51
CA ASP A 118 12.50 -0.20 -15.30
C ASP A 118 13.24 -1.25 -16.13
N PRO A 119 13.16 -1.21 -17.47
CA PRO A 119 13.92 -2.10 -18.35
C PRO A 119 15.44 -2.01 -18.15
N ALA A 120 15.95 -0.88 -17.67
CA ALA A 120 17.37 -0.68 -17.39
C ALA A 120 17.81 -1.32 -16.06
N ASN A 121 16.86 -1.61 -15.17
CA ASN A 121 17.15 -2.23 -13.88
C ASN A 121 16.09 -3.30 -13.52
N PRO A 122 16.24 -4.55 -13.97
CA PRO A 122 15.31 -5.63 -13.68
C PRO A 122 15.12 -5.93 -12.19
N MET A 123 16.02 -5.47 -11.31
CA MET A 123 15.88 -5.61 -9.86
C MET A 123 14.69 -4.82 -9.30
N THR A 124 14.15 -3.83 -10.02
CA THR A 124 12.96 -3.10 -9.55
C THR A 124 11.75 -4.01 -9.40
N ILE A 125 11.64 -5.05 -10.24
CA ILE A 125 10.58 -6.08 -10.13
C ILE A 125 10.67 -6.81 -8.78
N VAL A 126 11.89 -7.22 -8.41
CA VAL A 126 12.15 -7.91 -7.14
C VAL A 126 11.84 -7.00 -5.96
N TRP A 127 12.24 -5.73 -6.04
CA TRP A 127 11.95 -4.73 -5.01
C TRP A 127 10.45 -4.45 -4.85
N VAL A 128 9.71 -4.32 -5.96
CA VAL A 128 8.26 -4.16 -5.93
C VAL A 128 7.63 -5.31 -5.17
N PHE A 129 7.80 -6.56 -5.64
CA PHE A 129 7.21 -7.73 -4.96
C PHE A 129 7.73 -7.92 -3.54
N GLY A 130 8.99 -7.57 -3.27
CA GLY A 130 9.58 -7.56 -1.93
C GLY A 130 8.88 -6.59 -0.99
N VAL A 131 8.63 -5.35 -1.42
CA VAL A 131 7.88 -4.35 -0.66
C VAL A 131 6.42 -4.77 -0.49
N MET A 132 5.81 -5.38 -1.51
CA MET A 132 4.45 -5.91 -1.38
C MET A 132 4.36 -6.99 -0.32
N ALA A 133 5.23 -8.00 -0.38
CA ALA A 133 5.28 -9.07 0.61
C ALA A 133 5.59 -8.53 2.01
N LEU A 134 6.55 -7.60 2.11
CA LEU A 134 6.94 -6.96 3.36
C LEU A 134 5.77 -6.21 3.99
N SER A 135 5.02 -5.42 3.20
CA SER A 135 3.86 -4.68 3.71
C SER A 135 2.80 -5.59 4.29
N VAL A 136 2.46 -6.68 3.59
CA VAL A 136 1.47 -7.66 4.07
C VAL A 136 1.98 -8.32 5.36
N VAL A 137 3.23 -8.79 5.41
CA VAL A 137 3.78 -9.43 6.61
C VAL A 137 3.85 -8.47 7.80
N LEU A 138 4.35 -7.24 7.58
CA LEU A 138 4.46 -6.23 8.63
C LEU A 138 3.10 -5.75 9.12
N SER A 139 2.06 -5.76 8.29
CA SER A 139 0.72 -5.40 8.76
C SER A 139 0.11 -6.45 9.70
N PHE A 140 0.52 -7.72 9.62
CA PHE A 140 0.01 -8.78 10.51
C PHE A 140 0.66 -8.78 11.89
N ALA A 141 1.88 -8.23 12.03
CA ALA A 141 2.67 -8.30 13.27
C ALA A 141 2.12 -7.42 14.43
N PRO A 142 1.62 -6.18 14.21
CA PRO A 142 1.09 -5.33 15.27
C PRO A 142 -0.35 -5.66 15.67
N ASP A 143 -1.10 -6.39 14.84
CA ASP A 143 -2.54 -6.69 15.04
C ASP A 143 -2.80 -7.83 16.05
N ALA A 144 -1.97 -7.98 17.08
CA ALA A 144 -2.07 -9.02 18.10
C ALA A 144 -3.07 -8.70 19.22
N ASP A 145 -4.32 -8.34 18.88
CA ASP A 145 -5.38 -8.18 19.89
C ASP A 145 -6.16 -9.50 20.08
N PRO A 146 -6.30 -10.02 21.32
CA PRO A 146 -7.13 -11.19 21.61
C PRO A 146 -8.65 -10.94 21.55
N TRP A 147 -9.09 -9.72 21.21
CA TRP A 147 -10.50 -9.29 21.23
C TRP A 147 -11.16 -9.12 19.84
N LEU A 148 -10.49 -9.53 18.76
CA LEU A 148 -11.08 -9.75 17.42
C LEU A 148 -11.76 -11.12 17.34
#